data_AF-A0A7W3Y0W9-F1
#
_entry.id   AF-A0A7W3Y0W9-F1
#
_cell.length_a   1.000
_cell.length_b   1.000
_cell.length_c   1.000
_cell.angle_alpha   90.00
_cell.angle_beta   90.00
_cell.angle_gamma   90.00
#
_symmetry.space_group_name_H-M   'P 1'
#
loop_
_entity.id
_entity.type
_entity.pdbx_description
1 polymer ?
#
loop_
_entity_poly.entity_id
_entity_poly.type
_entity_poly.pdbx_seq_one_letter_code
_entity_poly.pdbx_strand_id
1 'polypeptide(L)'
;MGGIRHTPRGRRRRTGATLVALAAATALTLTACGDATEDNGAPGTAPPTGEETTGTAPGGEEDGDTGGTTGDGAGGDAEEPSDEAFRERAADIEEEWPGVESLASSSDELWRLEGVVEPDPSDTTVTTLVGHGDCDLEWGARVHETEDLIILGGWSVEDPDVEMCTEVLLIDEVEVELDAEVGDRVLVDAVTGADMLGEEFHTTR
;
A
#
# COMPACT_ATOMS: atom_id res chain seq x y z
N MET A 1 56.02 23.73 -17.20
CA MET A 1 55.85 23.25 -15.82
C MET A 1 54.36 23.02 -15.61
N GLY A 2 53.81 21.82 -15.45
CA GLY A 2 54.33 20.61 -14.80
C GLY A 2 53.63 20.45 -13.46
N GLY A 3 52.37 19.98 -13.48
CA GLY A 3 51.59 19.67 -12.28
C GLY A 3 50.65 18.50 -12.60
N ILE A 4 51.14 17.28 -12.40
CA ILE A 4 50.42 16.03 -12.57
C ILE A 4 50.17 15.45 -11.18
N ARG A 5 49.04 14.74 -11.03
CA ARG A 5 48.71 13.68 -10.06
C ARG A 5 48.01 14.19 -8.78
N HIS A 6 47.03 13.50 -8.19
CA HIS A 6 46.66 12.07 -8.22
C HIS A 6 45.16 11.91 -7.90
N THR A 7 44.43 11.15 -8.72
CA THR A 7 43.19 10.47 -8.32
C THR A 7 43.54 9.17 -7.59
N PRO A 8 42.96 8.87 -6.41
CA PRO A 8 42.98 7.52 -5.87
C PRO A 8 41.93 6.66 -6.56
N ARG A 9 42.43 5.63 -7.26
CA ARG A 9 41.67 4.55 -7.88
C ARG A 9 41.11 3.60 -6.82
N GLY A 10 39.95 3.04 -7.17
CA GLY A 10 39.10 2.18 -6.35
C GLY A 10 39.74 0.99 -5.66
N ARG A 11 39.09 0.60 -4.57
CA ARG A 11 39.35 -0.63 -3.85
C ARG A 11 38.21 -1.61 -4.13
N ARG A 12 38.42 -2.43 -5.16
CA ARG A 12 37.70 -3.70 -5.34
C ARG A 12 37.84 -4.53 -4.07
N ARG A 13 36.77 -4.71 -3.29
CA ARG A 13 36.72 -5.75 -2.26
C ARG A 13 36.28 -7.05 -2.91
N ARG A 14 36.99 -8.09 -2.50
CA ARG A 14 37.05 -9.41 -3.13
C ARG A 14 35.77 -10.17 -2.82
N THR A 15 35.21 -10.76 -3.86
CA THR A 15 34.33 -11.91 -3.85
C THR A 15 34.86 -12.96 -2.87
N GLY A 16 34.12 -13.18 -1.78
CA GLY A 16 34.31 -14.28 -0.85
C GLY A 16 33.12 -15.22 -0.98
N ALA A 17 33.17 -16.12 -1.96
CA ALA A 17 32.23 -17.22 -2.07
C ALA A 17 32.46 -18.16 -0.88
N THR A 18 31.53 -18.14 0.09
CA THR A 18 31.52 -19.11 1.18
C THR A 18 30.32 -20.02 0.96
N LEU A 19 30.57 -21.14 0.29
CA LEU A 19 29.68 -22.30 0.25
C LEU A 19 29.62 -22.87 1.68
N VAL A 20 28.44 -22.86 2.29
CA VAL A 20 28.16 -23.61 3.53
C VAL A 20 27.08 -24.64 3.24
N ALA A 21 27.35 -25.83 3.76
CA ALA A 21 26.83 -27.14 3.42
C ALA A 21 25.31 -27.30 3.52
N LEU A 22 24.77 -28.06 2.55
CA LEU A 22 23.55 -28.85 2.70
C LEU A 22 23.66 -29.75 3.95
N ALA A 23 22.68 -29.64 4.85
CA ALA A 23 22.32 -30.71 5.76
C ALA A 23 20.92 -31.20 5.41
N ALA A 24 20.86 -32.40 4.86
CA ALA A 24 19.64 -33.14 4.60
C ALA A 24 19.12 -33.82 5.89
N ALA A 25 17.85 -34.19 5.82
CA ALA A 25 17.10 -35.11 6.69
C ALA A 25 16.33 -34.47 7.85
N THR A 26 15.00 -34.46 7.74
CA THR A 26 14.22 -35.57 8.31
C THR A 26 12.80 -35.57 7.75
N ALA A 27 12.43 -36.71 7.16
CA ALA A 27 11.05 -37.05 6.84
C ALA A 27 10.32 -37.38 8.15
N LEU A 28 9.13 -36.81 8.33
CA LEU A 28 8.14 -37.29 9.29
C LEU A 28 6.81 -37.52 8.56
N THR A 29 6.21 -38.63 8.94
CA THR A 29 5.26 -39.44 8.21
C THR A 29 3.79 -39.05 8.43
N LEU A 30 3.00 -39.31 7.40
CA LEU A 30 1.52 -39.38 7.31
C LEU A 30 0.78 -39.87 8.56
N THR A 31 -0.24 -39.13 9.01
CA THR A 31 -1.54 -39.58 9.57
C THR A 31 -2.38 -38.28 9.77
N ALA A 32 -3.68 -38.13 9.48
CA ALA A 32 -4.78 -39.06 9.31
C ALA A 32 -5.93 -38.44 8.49
N CYS A 33 -6.77 -39.31 7.89
CA CYS A 33 -8.18 -39.08 7.55
C CYS A 33 -8.93 -38.38 8.71
N GLY A 34 -9.85 -37.43 8.52
CA GLY A 34 -11.06 -37.56 7.72
C GLY A 34 -12.19 -38.03 8.64
N ASP A 35 -13.12 -37.13 8.99
CA ASP A 35 -14.44 -37.52 9.48
C ASP A 35 -15.47 -36.52 8.95
N ALA A 36 -16.18 -36.97 7.92
CA ALA A 36 -17.40 -36.36 7.47
C ALA A 36 -18.50 -36.76 8.45
N THR A 37 -19.22 -35.79 8.99
CA THR A 37 -20.53 -36.05 9.57
C THR A 37 -21.58 -35.46 8.63
N GLU A 38 -22.27 -36.36 7.94
CA GLU A 38 -23.48 -36.09 7.18
C GLU A 38 -24.69 -35.91 8.13
N ASP A 39 -25.64 -35.13 7.62
CA ASP A 39 -27.09 -35.35 7.71
C ASP A 39 -27.86 -34.89 8.96
N ASN A 40 -28.73 -33.88 8.77
CA ASN A 40 -30.18 -34.12 8.65
C ASN A 40 -30.96 -32.80 8.52
N GLY A 41 -31.86 -32.69 7.53
CA GLY A 41 -33.13 -31.98 7.78
C GLY A 41 -33.71 -31.02 6.74
N ALA A 42 -34.02 -31.55 5.55
CA ALA A 42 -35.25 -31.32 4.75
C ALA A 42 -35.64 -29.91 4.18
N PRO A 43 -36.30 -29.89 3.00
CA PRO A 43 -36.55 -28.69 2.20
C PRO A 43 -37.90 -28.03 2.50
N GLY A 44 -37.97 -26.70 2.36
CA GLY A 44 -39.21 -25.95 2.60
C GLY A 44 -39.27 -24.61 1.87
N THR A 45 -39.88 -24.65 0.68
CA THR A 45 -40.85 -23.65 0.19
C THR A 45 -40.33 -22.27 -0.25
N ALA A 46 -40.12 -22.11 -1.56
CA ALA A 46 -40.37 -20.84 -2.26
C ALA A 46 -41.88 -20.53 -2.27
N PRO A 47 -42.32 -19.25 -2.24
CA PRO A 47 -42.67 -18.53 -3.48
C PRO A 47 -42.62 -16.97 -3.33
N PRO A 48 -43.14 -16.14 -4.26
CA PRO A 48 -43.26 -16.25 -5.71
C PRO A 48 -42.52 -15.10 -6.47
N THR A 49 -42.34 -15.33 -7.76
CA THR A 49 -42.15 -14.35 -8.83
C THR A 49 -43.41 -13.52 -9.11
N GLY A 50 -43.24 -12.23 -9.44
CA GLY A 50 -44.26 -11.27 -9.88
C GLY A 50 -44.16 -9.99 -9.03
N GLU A 51 -44.07 -8.77 -9.54
CA GLU A 51 -44.72 -8.19 -10.71
C GLU A 51 -43.82 -7.17 -11.42
N GLU A 52 -44.07 -7.03 -12.73
CA GLU A 52 -43.63 -5.93 -13.57
C GLU A 52 -44.11 -4.58 -13.03
N THR A 53 -43.25 -3.56 -13.10
CA THR A 53 -43.73 -2.20 -13.27
C THR A 53 -42.96 -1.52 -14.39
N THR A 54 -43.66 -1.39 -15.52
CA THR A 54 -43.33 -0.52 -16.64
C THR A 54 -43.33 0.94 -16.20
N GLY A 55 -42.28 1.69 -16.55
CA GLY A 55 -42.17 3.12 -16.26
C GLY A 55 -41.15 3.83 -17.15
N THR A 56 -41.53 4.03 -18.41
CA THR A 56 -41.04 4.95 -19.45
C THR A 56 -40.08 6.08 -19.04
N ALA A 57 -38.98 6.18 -19.81
CA ALA A 57 -38.06 7.32 -19.91
C ALA A 57 -38.71 8.59 -20.51
N PRO A 58 -38.12 9.76 -20.21
CA PRO A 58 -37.47 10.57 -21.24
C PRO A 58 -36.05 10.95 -20.75
N GLY A 59 -35.00 11.09 -21.55
CA GLY A 59 -34.92 11.66 -22.89
C GLY A 59 -34.46 13.11 -22.78
N GLY A 60 -33.17 13.34 -23.01
CA GLY A 60 -32.52 14.65 -23.21
C GLY A 60 -31.50 14.99 -22.12
N GLU A 61 -30.33 15.56 -22.36
CA GLU A 61 -29.64 16.02 -23.57
C GLU A 61 -28.14 16.01 -23.22
N GLU A 62 -27.30 15.79 -24.22
CA GLU A 62 -25.84 15.84 -24.12
C GLU A 62 -25.40 17.31 -23.98
N ASP A 63 -24.60 17.61 -22.97
CA ASP A 63 -23.67 18.75 -23.00
C ASP A 63 -22.33 18.24 -22.45
N GLY A 64 -21.34 18.19 -23.33
CA GLY A 64 -19.98 17.86 -22.96
C GLY A 64 -19.30 19.05 -22.27
N ASP A 65 -18.46 18.74 -21.30
CA ASP A 65 -17.24 19.50 -21.04
C ASP A 65 -16.16 18.53 -20.55
N THR A 66 -15.12 18.39 -21.36
CA THR A 66 -13.90 17.66 -21.04
C THR A 66 -13.00 18.58 -20.23
N GLY A 67 -12.94 18.36 -18.92
CA GLY A 67 -11.94 18.92 -18.03
C GLY A 67 -11.51 17.84 -17.05
N GLY A 68 -10.41 17.15 -17.34
CA GLY A 68 -9.78 16.27 -16.38
C GLY A 68 -9.32 17.11 -15.18
N THR A 69 -9.78 16.72 -14.00
CA THR A 69 -9.18 17.12 -12.73
C THR A 69 -8.57 15.88 -12.12
N THR A 70 -7.38 16.07 -11.60
CA THR A 70 -6.51 15.16 -10.83
C THR A 70 -7.28 14.27 -9.86
N GLY A 71 -6.78 13.05 -9.64
CA GLY A 71 -7.43 12.01 -8.84
C GLY A 71 -7.65 12.41 -7.39
N ASP A 72 -8.84 12.89 -7.07
CA ASP A 72 -9.38 12.90 -5.72
C ASP A 72 -9.78 11.47 -5.36
N GLY A 73 -9.19 10.93 -4.30
CA GLY A 73 -9.65 9.69 -3.66
C GLY A 73 -11.16 9.77 -3.40
N ALA A 74 -11.86 8.68 -3.67
CA ALA A 74 -13.32 8.67 -3.68
C ALA A 74 -13.92 8.73 -2.25
N GLY A 75 -14.37 9.92 -1.81
CA GLY A 75 -15.71 10.06 -1.24
C GLY A 75 -15.87 10.50 0.23
N GLY A 76 -15.83 11.80 0.50
CA GLY A 76 -16.34 12.41 1.74
C GLY A 76 -16.14 13.93 1.77
N ASP A 77 -16.87 14.66 2.62
CA ASP A 77 -16.56 16.05 3.02
C ASP A 77 -15.85 16.04 4.40
N ALA A 78 -15.22 14.93 4.79
CA ALA A 78 -14.58 14.83 6.09
C ALA A 78 -13.21 15.50 6.07
N GLU A 79 -12.75 15.88 7.26
CA GLU A 79 -11.46 16.53 7.41
C GLU A 79 -10.38 15.45 7.46
N GLU A 80 -9.45 15.48 6.51
CA GLU A 80 -8.28 14.60 6.51
C GLU A 80 -7.56 14.66 7.88
N PRO A 81 -7.04 13.54 8.39
CA PRO A 81 -6.35 13.53 9.67
C PRO A 81 -5.08 14.39 9.63
N SER A 82 -4.63 14.84 10.80
CA SER A 82 -3.38 15.57 10.94
C SER A 82 -2.19 14.80 10.33
N ASP A 83 -1.27 15.52 9.69
CA ASP A 83 -0.06 14.96 9.07
C ASP A 83 1.16 14.94 10.00
N GLU A 84 1.00 15.31 11.27
CA GLU A 84 2.11 15.38 12.22
C GLU A 84 2.80 14.04 12.40
N ALA A 85 2.04 12.96 12.65
CA ALA A 85 2.60 11.62 12.86
C ALA A 85 3.40 11.13 11.64
N PHE A 86 2.88 11.39 10.43
CA PHE A 86 3.59 11.10 9.18
C PHE A 86 4.86 11.93 9.05
N ARG A 87 4.81 13.25 9.29
CA ARG A 87 5.96 14.15 9.15
C ARG A 87 7.07 13.84 10.16
N GLU A 88 6.73 13.60 11.42
CA GLU A 88 7.70 13.20 12.44
C GLU A 88 8.36 11.87 12.04
N ARG A 89 7.56 10.90 11.58
CA ARG A 89 8.09 9.61 11.14
C ARG A 89 8.97 9.71 9.90
N ALA A 90 8.59 10.53 8.91
CA ALA A 90 9.39 10.73 7.71
C ALA A 90 10.75 11.36 8.03
N ALA A 91 10.81 12.28 9.00
CA ALA A 91 12.06 12.86 9.47
C ALA A 91 12.98 11.81 10.13
N ASP A 92 12.44 10.91 10.96
CA ASP A 92 13.22 9.81 11.54
C ASP A 92 13.80 8.88 10.47
N ILE A 93 12.99 8.55 9.45
CA ILE A 93 13.43 7.72 8.32
C ILE A 93 14.53 8.41 7.53
N GLU A 94 14.38 9.70 7.21
CA GLU A 94 15.42 10.48 6.52
C GLU A 94 16.76 10.44 7.25
N GLU A 95 16.76 10.51 8.58
CA GLU A 95 17.98 10.47 9.39
C GLU A 95 18.61 9.07 9.47
N GLU A 96 17.79 8.02 9.57
CA GLU A 96 18.26 6.70 10.01
C GLU A 96 18.19 5.58 8.95
N TRP A 97 17.60 5.82 7.79
CA TRP A 97 17.44 4.80 6.74
C TRP A 97 18.79 4.23 6.26
N PRO A 98 18.91 2.90 6.03
CA PRO A 98 17.88 1.84 6.08
C PRO A 98 17.77 1.14 7.45
N GLY A 99 18.24 1.77 8.53
CA GLY A 99 18.35 1.15 9.86
C GLY A 99 17.18 1.39 10.81
N VAL A 100 16.18 2.17 10.39
CA VAL A 100 15.04 2.56 11.22
C VAL A 100 14.18 1.33 11.59
N GLU A 101 13.77 1.23 12.85
CA GLU A 101 12.91 0.13 13.31
C GLU A 101 11.46 0.35 12.82
N SER A 102 10.78 -0.74 12.47
CA SER A 102 9.35 -0.71 12.10
C SER A 102 8.48 -0.29 13.29
N LEU A 103 7.43 0.46 13.05
CA LEU A 103 6.45 0.77 14.09
C LEU A 103 5.69 -0.50 14.49
N ALA A 104 5.45 -0.66 15.80
CA ALA A 104 4.77 -1.83 16.35
C ALA A 104 3.26 -1.85 16.08
N SER A 105 2.68 -0.69 15.75
CA SER A 105 1.26 -0.53 15.44
C SER A 105 1.07 0.68 14.52
N SER A 106 0.16 0.54 13.57
CA SER A 106 -0.40 1.66 12.79
C SER A 106 -1.41 2.46 13.61
N SER A 107 -1.71 3.67 13.14
CA SER A 107 -2.77 4.56 13.63
C SER A 107 -3.56 5.12 12.45
N ASP A 108 -4.72 5.72 12.69
CA ASP A 108 -5.54 6.33 11.62
C ASP A 108 -4.77 7.45 10.88
N GLU A 109 -3.90 8.17 11.60
CA GLU A 109 -3.02 9.22 11.06
C GLU A 109 -1.81 8.67 10.28
N LEU A 110 -1.47 7.38 10.46
CA LEU A 110 -0.31 6.76 9.83
C LEU A 110 -0.51 5.25 9.70
N TRP A 111 -0.91 4.85 8.49
CA TRP A 111 -1.18 3.48 8.12
C TRP A 111 -0.12 2.94 7.17
N ARG A 112 0.07 1.61 7.21
CA ARG A 112 1.01 0.93 6.33
C ARG A 112 0.39 0.82 4.94
N LEU A 113 1.17 1.09 3.89
CA LEU A 113 0.71 0.81 2.53
C LEU A 113 0.73 -0.69 2.24
N GLU A 114 -0.15 -1.14 1.37
CA GLU A 114 -0.15 -2.53 0.87
C GLU A 114 0.89 -2.72 -0.25
N GLY A 115 1.38 -1.62 -0.82
CA GLY A 115 2.40 -1.59 -1.86
C GLY A 115 2.34 -0.33 -2.69
N VAL A 116 3.06 -0.36 -3.81
CA VAL A 116 3.07 0.64 -4.87
C VAL A 116 3.04 -0.09 -6.21
N VAL A 117 2.43 0.53 -7.20
CA VAL A 117 2.69 0.16 -8.60
C VAL A 117 4.07 0.71 -8.95
N GLU A 118 4.96 -0.15 -9.46
CA GLU A 118 6.33 0.25 -9.82
C GLU A 118 6.30 1.41 -10.83
N PRO A 119 6.77 2.62 -10.46
CA PRO A 119 6.73 3.78 -11.34
C PRO A 119 7.92 3.77 -12.32
N ASP A 120 7.80 4.48 -13.44
CA ASP A 120 8.95 4.79 -14.29
C ASP A 120 9.82 5.87 -13.62
N PRO A 121 11.17 5.82 -13.75
CA PRO A 121 12.04 6.84 -13.19
C PRO A 121 11.76 8.27 -13.65
N SER A 122 11.09 8.46 -14.79
CA SER A 122 10.69 9.79 -15.28
C SER A 122 9.32 10.27 -14.80
N ASP A 123 8.58 9.45 -14.05
CA ASP A 123 7.27 9.82 -13.53
C ASP A 123 7.38 10.84 -12.39
N THR A 124 6.40 11.75 -12.32
CA THR A 124 6.20 12.70 -11.21
C THR A 124 4.96 12.36 -10.39
N THR A 125 4.51 11.11 -10.49
CA THR A 125 3.35 10.58 -9.79
C THR A 125 3.66 9.15 -9.38
N VAL A 126 3.28 8.76 -8.17
CA VAL A 126 3.40 7.39 -7.68
C VAL A 126 2.00 6.88 -7.34
N THR A 127 1.64 5.71 -7.88
CA THR A 127 0.39 5.04 -7.51
C THR A 127 0.66 4.11 -6.32
N THR A 128 0.10 4.46 -5.18
CA THR A 128 0.14 3.69 -3.93
C THR A 128 -1.05 2.74 -3.83
N LEU A 129 -0.87 1.61 -3.13
CA LEU A 129 -1.96 0.70 -2.79
C LEU A 129 -2.32 0.93 -1.32
N VAL A 130 -3.46 1.59 -1.08
CA VAL A 130 -3.92 1.98 0.26
C VAL A 130 -4.94 0.96 0.76
N GLY A 131 -4.64 0.33 1.89
CA GLY A 131 -5.58 -0.52 2.61
C GLY A 131 -6.52 0.32 3.48
N HIS A 132 -7.82 0.05 3.42
CA HIS A 132 -8.84 0.71 4.25
C HIS A 132 -10.00 -0.23 4.58
N GLY A 133 -10.84 0.16 5.54
CA GLY A 133 -12.08 -0.52 5.90
C GLY A 133 -13.21 -0.24 4.93
N ASP A 134 -14.13 -1.19 4.77
CA ASP A 134 -15.39 -1.02 4.00
C ASP A 134 -16.33 0.04 4.61
N CYS A 135 -16.08 0.44 5.86
CA CYS A 135 -16.84 1.49 6.56
C CYS A 135 -16.01 2.75 6.83
N ASP A 136 -14.78 2.82 6.31
CA ASP A 136 -14.02 4.06 6.42
C ASP A 136 -14.72 5.12 5.58
N LEU A 137 -14.84 6.33 6.13
CA LEU A 137 -15.42 7.47 5.46
C LEU A 137 -14.49 7.97 4.36
N GLU A 138 -13.18 8.04 4.64
CA GLU A 138 -12.16 8.54 3.71
C GLU A 138 -10.84 7.80 3.92
N TRP A 139 -10.00 7.78 2.88
CA TRP A 139 -8.65 7.22 2.92
C TRP A 139 -7.76 7.87 1.88
N GLY A 140 -6.45 7.74 2.06
CA GLY A 140 -5.49 8.28 1.11
C GLY A 140 -4.05 7.94 1.43
N ALA A 141 -3.14 8.63 0.76
CA ALA A 141 -1.71 8.48 0.92
C ALA A 141 -1.02 9.85 1.05
N ARG A 142 0.13 9.86 1.72
CA ARG A 142 0.99 11.04 1.95
C ARG A 142 2.39 10.77 1.45
N VAL A 143 3.10 11.83 1.11
CA VAL A 143 4.48 11.77 0.64
C VAL A 143 5.38 12.79 1.35
N HIS A 144 6.63 12.39 1.61
CA HIS A 144 7.74 13.27 1.96
C HIS A 144 8.91 12.95 1.05
N GLU A 145 9.37 13.95 0.30
CA GLU A 145 10.46 13.80 -0.68
C GLU A 145 11.78 14.30 -0.13
N THR A 146 12.83 13.52 -0.36
CA THR A 146 14.23 13.92 -0.13
C THR A 146 15.02 13.76 -1.42
N GLU A 147 16.32 14.08 -1.38
CA GLU A 147 17.21 13.88 -2.53
C GLU A 147 17.35 12.40 -2.92
N ASP A 148 17.24 11.48 -1.95
CA ASP A 148 17.51 10.04 -2.13
C ASP A 148 16.27 9.14 -1.88
N LEU A 149 15.23 9.65 -1.20
CA LEU A 149 14.08 8.87 -0.74
C LEU A 149 12.75 9.53 -1.14
N ILE A 150 11.74 8.68 -1.35
CA ILE A 150 10.33 9.04 -1.46
C ILE A 150 9.62 8.24 -0.36
N ILE A 151 9.27 8.91 0.74
CA ILE A 151 8.68 8.27 1.92
C ILE A 151 7.16 8.39 1.80
N LEU A 152 6.46 7.26 1.86
CA LEU A 152 5.03 7.15 1.59
C LEU A 152 4.30 6.54 2.79
N GLY A 153 3.11 7.03 3.12
CA GLY A 153 2.29 6.49 4.21
C GLY A 153 0.81 6.60 3.90
N GLY A 154 0.03 5.58 4.27
CA GLY A 154 -1.43 5.62 4.16
C GLY A 154 -2.08 6.34 5.34
N TRP A 155 -3.36 6.67 5.19
CA TRP A 155 -4.23 7.13 6.26
C TRP A 155 -5.68 6.77 5.95
N SER A 156 -6.52 6.68 6.98
CA SER A 156 -7.98 6.59 6.82
C SER A 156 -8.72 7.33 7.93
N VAL A 157 -10.01 7.57 7.71
CA VAL A 157 -10.94 8.20 8.64
C VAL A 157 -12.12 7.25 8.83
N GLU A 158 -12.34 6.80 10.06
CA GLU A 158 -13.52 5.98 10.39
C GLU A 158 -14.81 6.80 10.23
N ASP A 159 -15.89 6.21 9.71
CA ASP A 159 -17.21 6.84 9.69
C ASP A 159 -17.86 6.82 11.10
N PRO A 160 -18.05 7.97 11.77
CA PRO A 160 -18.61 8.00 13.11
C PRO A 160 -20.10 7.61 13.18
N ASP A 161 -20.80 7.60 12.04
CA ASP A 161 -22.21 7.20 11.93
C ASP A 161 -22.39 5.68 11.75
N VAL A 162 -21.30 4.93 11.58
CA VAL A 162 -21.33 3.46 11.46
C VAL A 162 -21.08 2.81 12.84
N GLU A 163 -22.15 2.35 13.49
CA GLU A 163 -22.05 1.69 14.81
C GLU A 163 -21.48 0.26 14.76
N MET A 164 -21.58 -0.41 13.61
CA MET A 164 -21.16 -1.80 13.42
C MET A 164 -20.51 -1.95 12.04
N CYS A 165 -19.20 -2.17 12.01
CA CYS A 165 -18.47 -2.46 10.78
C CYS A 165 -18.10 -3.95 10.69
N THR A 166 -18.14 -4.51 9.48
CA THR A 166 -17.51 -5.80 9.22
C THR A 166 -16.03 -5.57 8.98
N GLU A 167 -15.17 -6.36 9.61
CA GLU A 167 -13.71 -6.29 9.39
C GLU A 167 -13.38 -6.84 7.99
N VAL A 168 -13.43 -5.96 6.99
CA VAL A 168 -13.03 -6.23 5.59
C VAL A 168 -11.95 -5.23 5.23
N LEU A 169 -10.81 -5.75 4.74
CA LEU A 169 -9.76 -4.94 4.13
C LEU A 169 -10.05 -4.78 2.64
N LEU A 170 -10.28 -3.54 2.23
CA LEU A 170 -10.29 -3.11 0.84
C LEU A 170 -8.93 -2.51 0.49
N ILE A 171 -8.56 -2.57 -0.79
CA ILE A 171 -7.30 -2.02 -1.29
C ILE A 171 -7.62 -1.23 -2.54
N ASP A 172 -7.34 0.07 -2.50
CA ASP A 172 -7.54 0.98 -3.63
C ASP A 172 -6.22 1.62 -4.08
N GLU A 173 -6.17 1.95 -5.36
CA GLU A 173 -5.05 2.70 -5.96
C GLU A 173 -5.24 4.19 -5.69
N VAL A 174 -4.24 4.82 -5.07
CA VAL A 174 -4.22 6.25 -4.78
C VAL A 174 -2.98 6.88 -5.41
N GLU A 175 -3.18 7.83 -6.32
CA GLU A 175 -2.11 8.58 -6.96
C GLU A 175 -1.61 9.70 -6.04
N VAL A 176 -0.29 9.77 -5.87
CA VAL A 176 0.37 10.84 -5.12
C VAL A 176 1.28 11.63 -6.06
N GLU A 177 1.06 12.94 -6.13
CA GLU A 177 1.89 13.85 -6.92
C GLU A 177 3.23 14.12 -6.23
N LEU A 178 4.29 14.18 -7.02
CA LEU A 178 5.66 14.49 -6.58
C LEU A 178 6.10 15.86 -7.12
N ASP A 179 6.90 16.57 -6.34
CA ASP A 179 7.60 17.79 -6.73
C ASP A 179 8.72 17.52 -7.75
N ALA A 180 9.26 16.30 -7.80
CA ALA A 180 10.33 15.88 -8.71
C ALA A 180 10.11 14.47 -9.30
N GLU A 181 10.78 14.17 -10.42
CA GLU A 181 10.77 12.85 -11.07
C GLU A 181 11.30 11.76 -10.12
N VAL A 182 10.69 10.58 -10.07
CA VAL A 182 11.08 9.46 -9.19
C VAL A 182 12.59 9.23 -9.21
N GLY A 183 13.19 9.15 -10.40
CA GLY A 183 14.63 9.05 -10.60
C GLY A 183 15.22 7.76 -10.01
N ASP A 184 16.35 7.88 -9.34
CA ASP A 184 17.04 6.78 -8.65
C ASP A 184 16.63 6.67 -7.16
N ARG A 185 15.62 7.42 -6.72
CA ARG A 185 15.19 7.50 -5.31
C ARG A 185 14.49 6.22 -4.88
N VAL A 186 14.66 5.85 -3.61
CA VAL A 186 14.03 4.65 -3.05
C VAL A 186 12.63 5.01 -2.52
N LEU A 187 11.63 4.20 -2.88
CA LEU A 187 10.28 4.31 -2.32
C LEU A 187 10.26 3.57 -0.99
N VAL A 188 9.94 4.29 0.10
CA VAL A 188 10.01 3.77 1.47
C VAL A 188 8.64 3.88 2.13
N ASP A 189 8.15 2.77 2.69
CA ASP A 189 6.92 2.80 3.50
C ASP A 189 7.20 3.38 4.89
N ALA A 190 6.43 4.38 5.29
CA ALA A 190 6.66 5.15 6.50
C ALA A 190 6.47 4.32 7.79
N VAL A 191 5.61 3.30 7.77
CA VAL A 191 5.36 2.46 8.95
C VAL A 191 6.52 1.48 9.16
N THR A 192 6.97 0.83 8.10
CA THR A 192 7.98 -0.23 8.17
C THR A 192 9.42 0.28 8.04
N GLY A 193 9.63 1.39 7.34
CA GLY A 193 10.96 1.87 6.94
C GLY A 193 11.58 1.07 5.79
N ALA A 194 10.83 0.14 5.20
CA ALA A 194 11.32 -0.79 4.19
C ALA A 194 11.24 -0.21 2.77
N ASP A 195 12.17 -0.64 1.90
CA ASP A 195 12.07 -0.43 0.45
C ASP A 195 10.84 -1.17 -0.10
N MET A 196 9.88 -0.41 -0.63
CA MET A 196 8.60 -0.92 -1.11
C MET A 196 8.72 -1.79 -2.36
N LEU A 197 9.82 -1.67 -3.12
CA LEU A 197 10.14 -2.53 -4.26
C LEU A 197 11.11 -3.66 -3.86
N GLY A 198 11.54 -3.69 -2.59
CA GLY A 198 12.44 -4.69 -2.01
C GLY A 198 11.71 -5.93 -1.48
N GLU A 199 12.45 -7.03 -1.32
CA GLU A 199 11.89 -8.31 -0.81
C GLU A 199 11.37 -8.21 0.64
N GLU A 200 11.97 -7.33 1.44
CA GLU A 200 11.64 -7.12 2.86
C GLU A 200 10.22 -6.63 3.09
N PHE A 201 9.73 -5.73 2.22
CA PHE A 201 8.39 -5.18 2.33
C PHE A 201 7.31 -6.25 2.12
N HIS A 202 7.50 -7.15 1.15
CA HIS A 202 6.51 -8.19 0.83
C HIS A 202 6.48 -9.38 1.81
N THR A 203 7.52 -9.55 2.63
CA THR A 203 7.61 -10.69 3.57
C THR A 203 7.10 -10.38 4.96
N THR A 204 6.98 -9.09 5.29
CA THR A 204 6.41 -8.61 6.54
C THR A 204 4.93 -8.36 6.30
N ARG A 205 4.03 -9.28 6.69
CA ARG A 205 2.57 -9.09 6.58
C ARG A 205 1.89 -9.61 7.85
#